data_AF-A0A535C7W5-F1
#
_entry.id   AF-A0A535C7W5-F1
#
_cell.length_a   1.000
_cell.length_b   1.000
_cell.length_c   1.000
_cell.angle_alpha   90.00
_cell.angle_beta   90.00
_cell.angle_gamma   90.00
#
_symmetry.space_group_name_H-M   'P 1'
#
loop_
_entity.id
_entity.type
_entity.pdbx_description
1 polymer ?
#
loop_
_entity_poly.entity_id
_entity_poly.type
_entity_poly.pdbx_seq_one_letter_code
_entity_poly.pdbx_strand_id
1 'polypeptide(L)'
;MNTHSDAVPDPSRDSQAVAPAAVPAARLLYWSLRRELWENRSIYAAPLAVAAVVLFGSSIRALGLPHRMRALAALEPAKQHAAVVMPYSLAASLIIVTAYIVGVFYSLDALHGERRDRSILFWKSLPVSDLTTVLSKVSIPLVVLPLVAFVASLATQLAMLTWSTFILTVSGVGAARLWTELPLFQ
;
A
#
# COMPACT_ATOMS: atom_id res chain seq x y z
N MET A 1 66.98 9.53 50.62
CA MET A 1 66.64 8.17 50.19
C MET A 1 65.13 8.15 50.05
N ASN A 2 64.63 8.37 48.84
CA ASN A 2 63.25 8.77 48.59
C ASN A 2 62.52 7.55 48.03
N THR A 3 61.57 7.00 48.78
CA THR A 3 60.71 5.90 48.30
C THR A 3 59.56 6.49 47.49
N HIS A 4 59.67 6.44 46.17
CA HIS A 4 58.55 6.67 45.25
C HIS A 4 57.53 5.54 45.42
N SER A 5 56.31 5.90 45.81
CA SER A 5 55.16 5.01 45.85
C SER A 5 54.52 5.02 44.47
N ASP A 6 54.92 4.08 43.60
CA ASP A 6 54.28 3.88 42.30
C ASP A 6 52.91 3.23 42.52
N ALA A 7 51.89 4.06 42.66
CA ALA A 7 50.50 3.62 42.54
C ALA A 7 50.24 3.29 41.07
N VAL A 8 50.18 1.99 40.76
CA VAL A 8 49.68 1.48 39.48
C VAL A 8 48.26 2.01 39.28
N PRO A 9 47.97 2.76 38.19
CA PRO A 9 46.61 3.15 37.86
C PRO A 9 45.81 1.89 37.49
N ASP A 10 44.73 1.65 38.23
CA ASP A 10 43.80 0.55 37.99
C ASP A 10 43.12 0.70 36.61
N PRO A 11 43.35 -0.21 35.64
CA PRO A 11 42.78 -0.11 34.28
C PRO A 11 41.28 -0.42 34.23
N SER A 12 40.64 -0.71 35.36
CA SER A 12 39.23 -1.08 35.42
C SER A 12 38.25 0.09 35.22
N ARG A 13 38.70 1.35 35.28
CA ARG A 13 37.82 2.53 35.16
C ARG A 13 37.45 2.94 33.73
N ASP A 14 38.22 2.52 32.73
CA ASP A 14 37.92 2.83 31.31
C ASP A 14 37.00 1.80 30.64
N SER A 15 36.62 0.75 31.37
CA SER A 15 35.64 -0.26 30.92
C SER A 15 34.21 0.05 31.33
N GLN A 16 33.87 1.32 31.59
CA GLN A 16 32.48 1.77 31.43
C GLN A 16 32.15 1.71 29.94
N ALA A 17 31.93 0.49 29.46
CA ALA A 17 31.25 0.19 28.23
C ALA A 17 29.94 0.97 28.30
N VAL A 18 29.88 2.06 27.54
CA VAL A 18 28.66 2.80 27.24
C VAL A 18 27.67 1.74 26.80
N ALA A 19 26.75 1.36 27.68
CA ALA A 19 25.71 0.40 27.35
C ALA A 19 25.01 0.97 26.12
N PRO A 20 25.03 0.28 24.96
CA PRO A 20 24.43 0.82 23.77
C PRO A 20 22.96 1.07 24.09
N ALA A 21 22.53 2.33 24.00
CA ALA A 21 21.15 2.71 24.23
C ALA A 21 20.28 1.77 23.39
N ALA A 22 19.46 0.93 24.04
CA ALA A 22 18.66 -0.08 23.37
C ALA A 22 17.77 0.63 22.35
N VAL A 23 18.11 0.48 21.07
CA VAL A 23 17.36 1.12 20.00
C VAL A 23 15.96 0.52 20.02
N PRO A 24 14.89 1.34 20.10
CA PRO A 24 13.54 0.81 20.16
C PRO A 24 13.25 -0.09 18.96
N ALA A 25 12.74 -1.30 19.19
CA ALA A 25 12.42 -2.26 18.12
C ALA A 25 11.48 -1.65 17.05
N ALA A 26 10.55 -0.78 17.46
CA ALA A 26 9.68 -0.04 16.55
C ALA A 26 10.44 0.88 15.58
N ARG A 27 11.54 1.51 16.04
CA ARG A 27 12.38 2.38 15.20
C ARG A 27 13.15 1.53 14.18
N LEU A 28 13.69 0.38 14.60
CA LEU A 28 14.37 -0.55 13.70
C LEU A 28 13.42 -1.10 12.62
N LEU A 29 12.22 -1.53 13.03
CA LEU A 29 11.16 -2.00 12.12
C LEU A 29 10.74 -0.91 11.14
N TYR A 30 10.54 0.32 11.61
CA TYR A 30 10.18 1.46 10.75
C TYR A 30 11.24 1.73 9.66
N TRP A 31 12.52 1.77 10.03
CA TRP A 31 13.60 2.02 9.07
C TRP A 31 13.83 0.84 8.12
N SER A 32 13.68 -0.39 8.61
CA SER A 32 13.72 -1.59 7.78
C SER A 32 12.60 -1.58 6.73
N LEU A 33 11.36 -1.34 7.16
CA LEU A 33 10.22 -1.17 6.26
C LEU A 33 10.42 -0.07 5.23
N ARG A 34 10.89 1.11 5.68
CA ARG A 34 11.14 2.23 4.78
C ARG A 34 12.17 1.89 3.72
N ARG A 35 13.26 1.23 4.09
CA ARG A 35 14.29 0.79 3.14
C ARG A 35 13.72 -0.21 2.14
N GLU A 36 12.97 -1.19 2.63
CA GLU A 36 12.40 -2.27 1.82
C GLU A 36 11.36 -1.76 0.80
N LEU A 37 10.54 -0.79 1.18
CA LEU A 37 9.61 -0.10 0.27
C LEU A 37 10.34 0.79 -0.75
N TRP A 38 11.50 1.33 -0.40
CA TRP A 38 12.28 2.17 -1.31
C TRP A 38 13.00 1.35 -2.39
N GLU A 39 13.42 0.14 -2.03
CA GLU A 39 14.00 -0.86 -2.92
C GLU A 39 12.93 -1.47 -3.84
N ASN A 40 11.75 -1.78 -3.29
CA ASN A 40 10.64 -2.38 -4.03
C ASN A 40 9.56 -1.37 -4.43
N ARG A 41 9.95 -0.39 -5.26
CA ARG A 41 9.02 0.67 -5.72
C ARG A 41 7.80 0.15 -6.49
N SER A 42 7.92 -1.04 -7.08
CA SER A 42 6.83 -1.70 -7.80
C SER A 42 5.62 -1.99 -6.92
N ILE A 43 5.80 -2.13 -5.60
CA ILE A 43 4.73 -2.40 -4.61
C ILE A 43 3.61 -1.37 -4.71
N TYR A 44 3.97 -0.08 -4.79
CA TYR A 44 2.99 1.00 -4.90
C TYR A 44 2.80 1.50 -6.33
N ALA A 45 3.83 1.43 -7.17
CA ALA A 45 3.74 1.93 -8.55
C ALA A 45 2.78 1.09 -9.41
N ALA A 46 2.73 -0.23 -9.24
CA ALA A 46 1.91 -1.09 -10.09
C ALA A 46 0.39 -0.91 -9.83
N PRO A 47 -0.13 -0.94 -8.59
CA PRO A 47 -1.54 -0.64 -8.34
C PRO A 47 -1.93 0.77 -8.77
N LEU A 48 -1.02 1.75 -8.61
CA LEU A 48 -1.26 3.14 -9.00
C LEU A 48 -1.28 3.32 -10.53
N ALA A 49 -0.42 2.62 -11.27
CA ALA A 49 -0.44 2.62 -12.72
C ALA A 49 -1.75 2.01 -13.26
N VAL A 50 -2.21 0.91 -12.67
CA VAL A 50 -3.51 0.31 -13.03
C VAL A 50 -4.66 1.26 -12.68
N ALA A 51 -4.62 1.91 -11.52
CA ALA A 51 -5.60 2.93 -11.17
C ALA A 51 -5.65 4.08 -12.20
N ALA A 52 -4.50 4.54 -12.69
CA ALA A 52 -4.42 5.57 -13.73
C ALA A 52 -5.02 5.11 -15.06
N VAL A 53 -4.76 3.86 -15.48
CA VAL A 53 -5.34 3.26 -16.70
C VAL A 53 -6.86 3.11 -16.58
N VAL A 54 -7.33 2.64 -15.42
CA VAL A 54 -8.76 2.53 -15.12
C VAL A 54 -9.44 3.90 -15.16
N LEU A 55 -8.82 4.91 -14.54
CA LEU A 55 -9.32 6.29 -14.57
C LEU A 55 -9.40 6.80 -16.00
N PHE A 56 -8.33 6.65 -16.79
CA PHE A 56 -8.32 7.08 -18.17
C PHE A 56 -9.43 6.43 -19.01
N GLY A 57 -9.57 5.11 -18.92
CA GLY A 57 -10.65 4.37 -19.59
C GLY A 57 -12.04 4.81 -19.13
N SER A 58 -12.21 5.06 -17.82
CA SER A 58 -13.47 5.55 -17.26
C SER A 58 -13.82 6.96 -17.74
N SER A 59 -12.82 7.84 -17.92
CA SER A 59 -13.01 9.21 -18.39
C SER A 59 -13.49 9.24 -19.83
N ILE A 60 -12.88 8.46 -20.73
CA ILE A 60 -13.35 8.30 -22.12
C ILE A 60 -14.78 7.80 -22.14
N ARG A 61 -15.06 6.80 -21.29
CA ARG A 61 -16.39 6.20 -21.21
C ARG A 61 -17.44 7.18 -20.71
N ALA A 62 -17.06 8.07 -19.77
CA ALA A 62 -17.94 9.07 -19.20
C ALA A 62 -18.41 10.12 -20.22
N LEU A 63 -17.65 10.38 -21.30
CA LEU A 63 -18.08 11.30 -22.37
C LEU A 63 -19.38 10.84 -23.07
N GLY A 64 -19.61 9.52 -23.13
CA GLY A 64 -20.84 8.93 -23.68
C GLY A 64 -21.94 8.71 -22.65
N LEU A 65 -21.73 9.11 -21.38
CA LEU A 65 -22.68 8.91 -20.29
C LEU A 65 -24.06 9.56 -20.52
N PRO A 66 -24.19 10.81 -21.02
CA PRO A 66 -25.51 11.43 -21.18
C PRO A 66 -26.38 10.71 -22.21
N HIS A 67 -25.79 10.18 -23.29
CA HIS A 67 -26.52 9.37 -24.27
C HIS A 67 -26.95 8.03 -23.66
N ARG A 68 -26.07 7.38 -22.90
CA ARG A 68 -26.38 6.12 -22.20
C ARG A 68 -27.44 6.30 -21.12
N MET A 69 -27.41 7.37 -20.34
CA MET A 69 -28.41 7.62 -19.29
C MET A 69 -29.82 7.81 -19.89
N ARG A 70 -29.93 8.44 -21.06
CA ARG A 70 -31.20 8.54 -21.80
C ARG A 70 -31.69 7.18 -22.27
N ALA A 71 -30.80 6.32 -22.76
CA ALA A 71 -31.13 4.94 -23.14
C ALA A 71 -31.48 4.06 -21.92
N LEU A 72 -30.77 4.25 -20.80
CA LEU A 72 -30.99 3.54 -19.54
C LEU A 72 -32.30 3.95 -18.86
N ALA A 73 -32.79 5.18 -19.08
CA ALA A 73 -34.07 5.64 -18.53
C ALA A 73 -35.28 4.83 -19.03
N ALA A 74 -35.15 4.14 -20.17
CA ALA A 74 -36.18 3.26 -20.71
C ALA A 74 -36.09 1.81 -20.18
N LEU A 75 -35.03 1.48 -19.42
CA LEU A 75 -34.82 0.15 -18.85
C LEU A 75 -35.42 0.03 -17.44
N GLU A 76 -35.60 -1.20 -16.99
CA GLU A 76 -36.10 -1.54 -15.66
C GLU A 76 -35.12 -1.10 -14.56
N PRO A 77 -35.58 -0.62 -13.38
CA PRO A 77 -34.72 -0.01 -12.35
C PRO A 77 -33.59 -0.94 -11.86
N ALA A 78 -33.84 -2.26 -11.78
CA ALA A 78 -32.81 -3.23 -11.42
C ALA A 78 -31.63 -3.27 -12.41
N LYS A 79 -31.90 -3.14 -13.71
CA LYS A 79 -30.87 -3.11 -14.77
C LYS A 79 -30.13 -1.77 -14.80
N GLN A 80 -30.80 -0.68 -14.39
CA GLN A 80 -30.18 0.64 -14.27
C GLN A 80 -29.13 0.64 -13.15
N HIS A 81 -29.47 0.13 -11.96
CA HIS A 81 -28.54 0.06 -10.83
C HIS A 81 -27.30 -0.78 -11.17
N ALA A 82 -27.50 -1.96 -11.79
CA ALA A 82 -26.38 -2.81 -12.21
C ALA A 82 -25.44 -2.10 -13.20
N ALA A 83 -25.98 -1.36 -14.17
CA ALA A 83 -25.18 -0.63 -15.17
C ALA A 83 -24.34 0.51 -14.55
N VAL A 84 -24.81 1.11 -13.45
CA VAL A 84 -24.10 2.16 -12.72
C VAL A 84 -23.02 1.57 -11.81
N VAL A 85 -23.31 0.49 -11.08
CA VAL A 85 -22.40 -0.07 -10.06
C VAL A 85 -21.28 -0.93 -10.66
N MET A 86 -21.59 -1.77 -11.66
CA MET A 86 -20.63 -2.68 -12.29
C MET A 86 -19.25 -2.07 -12.64
N PRO A 87 -19.14 -0.86 -13.20
CA PRO A 87 -17.82 -0.26 -13.44
C PRO A 87 -17.01 0.09 -12.20
N TYR A 88 -17.65 0.51 -11.11
CA TYR A 88 -16.96 0.81 -9.86
C TYR A 88 -16.46 -0.48 -9.21
N SER A 89 -17.25 -1.55 -9.30
CA SER A 89 -16.85 -2.89 -8.86
C SER A 89 -15.68 -3.44 -9.69
N LEU A 90 -15.73 -3.29 -11.02
CA LEU A 90 -14.62 -3.71 -11.90
C LEU A 90 -13.35 -2.89 -11.67
N ALA A 91 -13.46 -1.58 -11.44
CA ALA A 91 -12.32 -0.73 -11.11
C ALA A 91 -11.62 -1.19 -9.83
N ALA A 92 -12.40 -1.38 -8.75
CA ALA A 92 -11.88 -1.84 -7.47
C ALA A 92 -11.26 -3.24 -7.58
N SER A 93 -11.92 -4.18 -8.27
CA SER A 93 -11.42 -5.55 -8.40
C SER A 93 -10.09 -5.60 -9.17
N LEU A 94 -9.92 -4.81 -10.25
CA LEU A 94 -8.66 -4.75 -10.99
C LEU A 94 -7.51 -4.23 -10.12
N ILE A 95 -7.75 -3.19 -9.33
CA ILE A 95 -6.73 -2.60 -8.43
C ILE A 95 -6.35 -3.61 -7.33
N ILE A 96 -7.34 -4.25 -6.70
CA ILE A 96 -7.13 -5.23 -5.64
C ILE A 96 -6.39 -6.47 -6.16
N VAL A 97 -6.82 -7.03 -7.30
CA VAL A 97 -6.16 -8.19 -7.93
C VAL A 97 -4.73 -7.84 -8.30
N THR A 98 -4.48 -6.64 -8.84
CA THR A 98 -3.11 -6.19 -9.13
C THR A 98 -2.27 -6.13 -7.87
N ALA A 99 -2.77 -5.51 -6.79
CA ALA A 99 -2.05 -5.44 -5.52
C ALA A 99 -1.78 -6.82 -4.92
N TYR A 100 -2.73 -7.76 -5.04
CA TYR A 100 -2.55 -9.15 -4.63
C TYR A 100 -1.44 -9.85 -5.41
N ILE A 101 -1.46 -9.75 -6.75
CA ILE A 101 -0.41 -10.32 -7.62
C ILE A 101 0.97 -9.74 -7.25
N VAL A 102 1.06 -8.43 -7.10
CA VAL A 102 2.30 -7.74 -6.69
C VAL A 102 2.76 -8.24 -5.31
N GLY A 103 1.85 -8.46 -4.37
CA GLY A 103 2.15 -9.03 -3.06
C GLY A 103 2.69 -10.45 -3.09
N VAL A 104 2.16 -11.29 -3.99
CA VAL A 104 2.68 -12.65 -4.20
C VAL A 104 4.10 -12.58 -4.77
N PHE A 105 4.34 -11.79 -5.81
CA PHE A 105 5.67 -11.64 -6.40
C PHE A 105 6.69 -11.06 -5.41
N TYR A 106 6.29 -10.07 -4.63
CA TYR A 106 7.10 -9.51 -3.56
C TYR A 106 7.47 -10.58 -2.52
N SER A 107 6.49 -11.38 -2.08
CA SER A 107 6.72 -12.43 -1.07
C SER A 107 7.67 -13.51 -1.59
N LEU A 108 7.56 -13.87 -2.88
CA LEU A 108 8.46 -14.80 -3.53
C LEU A 108 9.88 -14.24 -3.63
N ASP A 109 10.04 -12.98 -4.05
CA ASP A 109 11.35 -12.35 -4.15
C ASP A 109 12.02 -12.21 -2.78
N ALA A 110 11.27 -11.81 -1.76
CA ALA A 110 11.74 -11.71 -0.38
C ALA A 110 12.25 -13.06 0.18
N LEU A 111 11.57 -14.17 -0.15
CA LEU A 111 11.95 -15.53 0.26
C LEU A 111 13.13 -16.08 -0.54
N HIS A 112 13.17 -15.84 -1.86
CA HIS A 112 14.25 -16.31 -2.72
C HIS A 112 15.55 -15.52 -2.51
N GLY A 113 15.45 -14.22 -2.20
CA GLY A 113 16.60 -13.39 -1.86
C GLY A 113 17.39 -13.94 -0.66
N GLU A 114 16.70 -14.32 0.42
CA GLU A 114 17.35 -14.88 1.61
C GLU A 114 18.07 -16.21 1.35
N ARG A 115 17.51 -17.05 0.46
CA ARG A 115 18.13 -18.33 0.07
C ARG A 115 19.34 -18.13 -0.83
N ARG A 116 19.29 -17.15 -1.72
CA ARG A 116 20.37 -16.82 -2.65
C ARG A 116 21.61 -16.33 -1.91
N ASP A 117 21.41 -15.54 -0.86
CA ASP A 117 22.50 -14.87 -0.15
C ASP A 117 23.16 -15.72 0.94
N ARG A 118 22.64 -16.94 1.21
CA ARG A 118 23.12 -17.86 2.27
C ARG A 118 23.24 -17.22 3.67
N SER A 119 22.67 -16.04 3.86
CA SER A 119 22.75 -15.25 5.08
C SER A 119 22.10 -15.98 6.26
N ILE A 120 21.22 -16.96 6.00
CA ILE A 120 20.61 -17.83 7.01
C ILE A 120 21.64 -18.55 7.90
N LEU A 121 22.84 -18.85 7.38
CA LEU A 121 23.93 -19.46 8.14
C LEU A 121 24.67 -18.43 9.02
N PHE A 122 24.70 -17.17 8.58
CA PHE A 122 25.28 -16.04 9.30
C PHE A 122 24.36 -15.54 10.42
N TRP A 123 23.04 -15.46 10.18
CA TRP A 123 22.04 -15.05 11.15
C TRP A 123 21.96 -15.98 12.35
N LYS A 124 22.15 -17.29 12.14
CA LYS A 124 22.26 -18.26 13.22
C LYS A 124 23.47 -18.02 14.16
N SER A 125 24.45 -17.20 13.75
CA SER A 125 25.66 -16.87 14.51
C SER A 125 25.67 -15.47 15.12
N LEU A 126 24.68 -14.61 14.84
CA LEU A 126 24.60 -13.26 15.40
C LEU A 126 23.48 -13.12 16.43
N PRO A 127 23.67 -12.33 17.52
CA PRO A 127 22.65 -12.03 18.50
C PRO A 127 21.72 -10.91 17.99
N VAL A 128 21.14 -11.07 16.80
CA VAL A 128 20.17 -10.13 16.22
C VAL A 128 18.82 -10.83 16.10
N SER A 129 17.74 -10.16 16.49
CA SER A 129 16.40 -10.74 16.54
C SER A 129 15.85 -10.98 15.12
N ASP A 130 15.96 -12.23 14.64
CA ASP A 130 15.39 -12.73 13.37
C ASP A 130 13.91 -12.38 13.19
N LEU A 131 13.16 -12.22 14.28
CA LEU A 131 11.75 -11.86 14.27
C LEU A 131 11.49 -10.50 13.64
N THR A 132 12.39 -9.52 13.82
CA THR A 132 12.18 -8.17 13.28
C THR A 132 12.27 -8.12 11.76
N THR A 133 13.18 -8.89 11.17
CA THR A 133 13.35 -9.00 9.71
C THR A 133 12.20 -9.77 9.07
N VAL A 134 11.73 -10.85 9.71
CA VAL A 134 10.57 -11.59 9.21
C VAL A 134 9.29 -10.75 9.31
N LEU A 135 9.11 -10.03 10.43
CA LEU A 135 7.94 -9.16 10.63
C LEU A 135 7.91 -8.00 9.62
N SER A 136 9.04 -7.39 9.28
CA SER A 136 9.07 -6.32 8.27
C SER A 136 8.57 -6.84 6.92
N LYS A 137 9.10 -7.98 6.48
CA LYS A 137 8.75 -8.62 5.22
C LYS A 137 7.31 -9.06 5.14
N VAL A 138 6.78 -9.66 6.21
CA VAL A 138 5.38 -10.11 6.28
C VAL A 138 4.41 -8.94 6.35
N SER A 139 4.79 -7.84 7.02
CA SER A 139 3.91 -6.68 7.16
C SER A 139 3.63 -5.96 5.82
N ILE A 140 4.48 -6.12 4.81
CA ILE A 140 4.28 -5.51 3.48
C ILE A 140 3.03 -6.08 2.77
N PRO A 141 2.93 -7.39 2.49
CA PRO A 141 1.73 -7.97 1.88
C PRO A 141 0.50 -7.96 2.81
N LEU A 142 0.70 -7.94 4.13
CA LEU A 142 -0.41 -8.02 5.09
C LEU A 142 -1.03 -6.66 5.44
N VAL A 143 -0.26 -5.58 5.41
CA VAL A 143 -0.71 -4.24 5.85
C VAL A 143 -0.49 -3.20 4.77
N VAL A 144 0.73 -3.09 4.23
CA VAL A 144 1.07 -2.01 3.29
C VAL A 144 0.31 -2.16 1.98
N LEU A 145 0.31 -3.35 1.37
CA LEU A 145 -0.38 -3.59 0.11
C LEU A 145 -1.90 -3.46 0.21
N PRO A 146 -2.58 -4.03 1.23
CA PRO A 146 -4.00 -3.80 1.45
C PRO A 146 -4.33 -2.32 1.64
N LEU A 147 -3.51 -1.58 2.38
CA LEU A 147 -3.71 -0.15 2.60
C LEU A 147 -3.55 0.65 1.30
N VAL A 148 -2.51 0.36 0.51
CA VAL A 148 -2.29 0.99 -0.80
C VAL A 148 -3.45 0.68 -1.75
N ALA A 149 -3.90 -0.57 -1.82
CA ALA A 149 -5.02 -0.97 -2.66
C ALA A 149 -6.32 -0.29 -2.24
N PHE A 150 -6.58 -0.16 -0.93
CA PHE A 150 -7.73 0.53 -0.38
C PHE A 150 -7.72 2.02 -0.74
N VAL A 151 -6.61 2.72 -0.46
CA VAL A 151 -6.48 4.16 -0.75
C VAL A 151 -6.58 4.41 -2.25
N ALA A 152 -5.92 3.59 -3.09
CA ALA A 152 -6.01 3.71 -4.54
C ALA A 152 -7.44 3.48 -5.04
N SER A 153 -8.11 2.42 -4.57
CA SER A 153 -9.50 2.12 -4.98
C SER A 153 -10.45 3.23 -4.57
N LEU A 154 -10.33 3.74 -3.34
CA LEU A 154 -11.14 4.84 -2.83
C LEU A 154 -10.93 6.11 -3.66
N ALA A 155 -9.67 6.48 -3.90
CA ALA A 155 -9.33 7.63 -4.73
C ALA A 155 -9.87 7.50 -6.16
N THR A 156 -9.75 6.31 -6.77
CA THR A 156 -10.29 6.03 -8.11
C THR A 156 -11.81 6.16 -8.14
N GLN A 157 -12.52 5.60 -7.14
CA GLN A 157 -13.98 5.69 -7.07
C GLN A 157 -14.46 7.13 -6.89
N LEU A 158 -13.81 7.92 -6.03
CA LEU A 158 -14.12 9.34 -5.83
C LEU A 158 -13.87 10.17 -7.10
N ALA A 159 -12.76 9.92 -7.80
CA ALA A 159 -12.47 10.58 -9.07
C ALA A 159 -13.48 10.21 -10.16
N MET A 160 -13.86 8.93 -10.27
CA MET A 160 -14.90 8.48 -11.21
C MET A 160 -16.26 9.14 -10.91
N LEU A 161 -16.63 9.24 -9.64
CA LEU A 161 -17.88 9.84 -9.21
C LEU A 161 -17.93 11.33 -9.53
N THR A 162 -16.92 12.09 -9.08
CA THR A 162 -16.83 13.54 -9.33
C THR A 162 -16.81 13.87 -10.82
N TRP A 163 -16.04 13.11 -11.62
CA TRP A 163 -15.99 13.29 -13.08
C TRP A 163 -17.33 12.98 -13.75
N SER A 164 -17.99 11.89 -13.35
CA SER A 164 -19.31 11.52 -13.89
C SER A 164 -20.38 12.55 -13.52
N THR A 165 -20.38 13.03 -12.27
CA THR A 165 -21.28 14.10 -11.81
C THR A 165 -21.05 15.37 -12.62
N PHE A 166 -19.80 15.78 -12.83
CA PHE A 166 -19.46 16.95 -13.64
C PHE A 166 -20.05 16.84 -15.06
N ILE A 167 -19.81 15.73 -15.75
CA ILE A 167 -20.32 15.53 -17.12
C ILE A 167 -21.85 15.57 -17.18
N LEU A 168 -22.54 14.96 -16.21
CA LEU A 168 -24.00 14.96 -16.16
C LEU A 168 -24.57 16.36 -15.92
N THR A 169 -23.97 17.13 -15.00
CA THR A 169 -24.37 18.52 -14.74
C THR A 169 -24.20 19.40 -15.96
N VAL A 170 -23.06 19.30 -16.68
CA VAL A 170 -22.81 20.05 -17.92
C VAL A 170 -23.76 19.62 -19.03
N SER A 171 -24.16 18.35 -19.07
CA SER A 171 -25.07 17.80 -20.08
C SER A 171 -26.56 18.09 -19.81
N GLY A 172 -26.90 18.75 -18.70
CA GLY A 172 -28.28 19.05 -18.30
C GLY A 172 -29.10 17.82 -17.91
N VAL A 173 -28.47 16.65 -17.75
CA VAL A 173 -29.14 15.42 -17.29
C VAL A 173 -29.04 15.39 -15.78
N GLY A 174 -30.18 15.27 -15.08
CA GLY A 174 -30.25 15.39 -13.63
C GLY A 174 -29.23 14.49 -12.91
N ALA A 175 -28.17 15.11 -12.38
CA ALA A 175 -27.10 14.42 -11.65
C ALA A 175 -27.59 13.76 -10.35
N ALA A 176 -28.77 14.17 -9.85
CA ALA A 176 -29.43 13.65 -8.66
C ALA A 176 -29.55 12.11 -8.67
N ARG A 177 -29.71 11.48 -9.84
CA ARG A 177 -29.81 10.01 -9.94
C ARG A 177 -28.56 9.25 -9.50
N LEU A 178 -27.37 9.85 -9.64
CA LEU A 178 -26.14 9.22 -9.13
C LEU A 178 -26.05 9.29 -7.60
N TRP A 179 -26.66 10.30 -6.99
CA TRP A 179 -26.62 10.51 -5.54
C TRP A 179 -27.67 9.68 -4.80
N THR A 180 -28.83 9.43 -5.42
CA THR A 180 -29.90 8.59 -4.84
C THR A 180 -29.57 7.11 -4.80
N GLU A 181 -28.69 6.64 -5.69
CA GLU A 181 -28.26 5.22 -5.77
C GLU A 181 -27.03 4.95 -4.89
N LEU A 182 -26.53 5.95 -4.15
CA LEU A 182 -25.44 5.73 -3.20
C LEU A 182 -26.01 5.11 -1.91
N PRO A 183 -25.42 4.02 -1.40
CA PRO A 183 -25.88 3.32 -0.19
C PRO A 183 -25.74 4.12 1.11
N LEU A 184 -25.28 5.38 1.04
CA LEU A 184 -25.15 6.28 2.18
C LEU A 184 -26.46 7.00 2.54
N PHE A 185 -27.43 7.03 1.62
CA PHE A 185 -28.71 7.72 1.78
C PHE A 185 -29.91 6.77 1.78
N GLN A 186 -29.67 5.46 1.96
CA GLN A 186 -30.69 4.42 2.02
C GLN A 186 -30.77 3.82 3.43
#